data_AF-A0A6N7EQR3-F1
#
_entry.id   AF-A0A6N7EQR3-F1
#
_cell.length_a   1.000
_cell.length_b   1.000
_cell.length_c   1.000
_cell.angle_alpha   90.00
_cell.angle_beta   90.00
_cell.angle_gamma   90.00
#
_symmetry.space_group_name_H-M   'P 1'
#
loop_
_entity.id
_entity.type
_entity.pdbx_description
1 polymer ?
#
loop_
_entity_poly.entity_id
_entity_poly.type
_entity_poly.pdbx_seq_one_letter_code
_entity_poly.pdbx_strand_id
1 'polypeptide(L)'
;MTADDGRLAPVEGVADDTVASFRAQVSQAARDRAGSWDAVAAVLEPPDERLAELLRSGELSTTWRLGARWLGEDAELFTSDLMSLDVYARGSRRRSVADDLARLRADHAELVGAGAAVAGHVRAVAELCRREADAWSAGDMAGGKELRAAERALIEEQLVTVLPDLAGRLATGASAKVWRTLGRVVLAVLSVESGRDYRREVLGGDGD
;
A
#
# COMPACT_ATOMS: atom_id res chain seq x y z
N MET A 1 -10.49 -66.01 -10.41
CA MET A 1 -10.87 -64.92 -11.35
C MET A 1 -11.20 -63.70 -10.49
N THR A 2 -10.16 -62.99 -10.05
CA THR A 2 -10.24 -61.83 -9.15
C THR A 2 -10.24 -60.58 -10.02
N ALA A 3 -11.30 -59.76 -9.87
CA ALA A 3 -11.45 -58.50 -10.58
C ALA A 3 -10.42 -57.50 -10.06
N ASP A 4 -9.58 -57.03 -10.99
CA ASP A 4 -8.61 -55.96 -10.80
C ASP A 4 -9.36 -54.62 -10.79
N ASP A 5 -9.59 -54.08 -9.60
CA ASP A 5 -10.29 -52.81 -9.38
C ASP A 5 -9.28 -51.69 -9.67
N GLY A 6 -9.19 -51.28 -10.95
CA GLY A 6 -8.20 -50.37 -11.53
C GLY A 6 -8.21 -48.93 -10.98
N ARG A 7 -8.07 -48.79 -9.66
CA ARG A 7 -7.84 -47.52 -8.99
C ARG A 7 -6.36 -47.17 -9.11
N LEU A 8 -6.07 -46.23 -9.99
CA LEU A 8 -4.77 -45.57 -10.05
C LEU A 8 -4.46 -45.00 -8.66
N ALA A 9 -3.29 -45.37 -8.11
CA ALA A 9 -2.79 -44.80 -6.88
C ALA A 9 -2.69 -43.27 -7.02
N PRO A 10 -3.04 -42.49 -6.00
CA PRO A 10 -2.84 -41.05 -6.02
C PRO A 10 -1.37 -40.75 -6.30
N VAL A 11 -1.11 -39.87 -7.27
CA VAL A 11 0.24 -39.41 -7.61
C VAL A 11 0.78 -38.62 -6.43
N GLU A 12 1.62 -39.26 -5.60
CA GLU A 12 2.40 -38.61 -4.56
C GLU A 12 3.27 -37.52 -5.23
N GLY A 13 3.06 -36.25 -4.86
CA GLY A 13 3.90 -35.13 -5.30
C GLY A 13 3.16 -33.89 -5.83
N VAL A 14 1.92 -34.01 -6.30
CA VAL A 14 1.19 -32.83 -6.86
C VAL A 14 0.62 -31.93 -5.77
N ALA A 15 0.28 -32.47 -4.60
CA ALA A 15 -0.34 -31.70 -3.52
C ALA A 15 0.65 -30.77 -2.80
N ASP A 16 1.89 -31.21 -2.55
CA ASP A 16 2.86 -30.44 -1.77
C ASP A 16 3.35 -29.18 -2.51
N ASP A 17 3.46 -29.25 -3.83
CA ASP A 17 3.80 -28.10 -4.68
C ASP A 17 2.74 -27.00 -4.61
N THR A 18 1.46 -27.36 -4.41
CA THR A 18 0.38 -26.36 -4.33
C THR A 18 0.38 -25.59 -3.00
N VAL A 19 0.64 -26.26 -1.88
CA VAL A 19 0.69 -25.61 -0.55
C VAL A 19 1.94 -24.74 -0.42
N ALA A 20 3.09 -25.19 -0.92
CA ALA A 20 4.30 -24.38 -0.94
C ALA A 20 4.14 -23.14 -1.84
N SER A 21 3.59 -23.29 -3.04
CA SER A 21 3.30 -22.18 -3.96
C SER A 21 2.31 -21.18 -3.35
N PHE A 22 1.24 -21.67 -2.73
CA PHE A 22 0.27 -20.81 -2.04
C PHE A 22 0.92 -19.98 -0.92
N ARG A 23 1.71 -20.62 -0.05
CA ARG A 23 2.41 -19.90 1.03
C ARG A 23 3.38 -18.84 0.50
N ALA A 24 4.10 -19.14 -0.57
CA ALA A 24 5.01 -18.19 -1.20
C ALA A 24 4.25 -16.97 -1.76
N GLN A 25 3.09 -17.19 -2.39
CA GLN A 25 2.24 -16.11 -2.91
C GLN A 25 1.69 -15.23 -1.77
N VAL A 26 1.17 -15.82 -0.69
CA VAL A 26 0.65 -15.05 0.45
C VAL A 26 1.77 -14.28 1.15
N SER A 27 2.94 -14.92 1.35
CA SER A 27 4.12 -14.25 1.91
C SER A 27 4.55 -13.06 1.04
N GLN A 28 4.56 -13.19 -0.28
CA GLN A 28 4.88 -12.08 -1.18
C GLN A 28 3.84 -10.96 -1.13
N ALA A 29 2.54 -11.30 -1.14
CA ALA A 29 1.47 -10.31 -1.02
C ALA A 29 1.58 -9.52 0.30
N ALA A 30 1.89 -10.18 1.41
CA ALA A 30 2.14 -9.51 2.69
C ALA A 30 3.35 -8.56 2.64
N ARG A 31 4.45 -8.92 1.96
CA ARG A 31 5.59 -8.00 1.72
C ARG A 31 5.22 -6.80 0.86
N ASP A 32 4.47 -7.03 -0.21
CA ASP A 32 4.02 -5.97 -1.12
C ASP A 32 3.12 -4.97 -0.37
N ARG A 33 2.21 -5.47 0.49
CA ARG A 33 1.36 -4.65 1.37
C ARG A 33 2.19 -3.87 2.39
N ALA A 34 3.21 -4.48 3.00
CA ALA A 34 4.12 -3.78 3.91
C ALA A 34 4.80 -2.58 3.20
N GLY A 35 5.31 -2.79 1.98
CA GLY A 35 5.91 -1.72 1.17
C GLY A 35 4.94 -0.58 0.84
N SER A 36 3.68 -0.91 0.54
CA SER A 36 2.62 0.10 0.36
C SER A 36 2.41 0.94 1.62
N TRP A 37 2.34 0.30 2.79
CA TRP A 37 2.15 1.00 4.06
C TRP A 37 3.38 1.83 4.48
N ASP A 38 4.60 1.35 4.23
CA ASP A 38 5.82 2.16 4.43
C ASP A 38 5.80 3.42 3.55
N ALA A 39 5.35 3.29 2.29
CA ALA A 39 5.18 4.42 1.38
C ALA A 39 4.08 5.40 1.87
N VAL A 40 2.98 4.90 2.43
CA VAL A 40 1.97 5.75 3.09
C VAL A 40 2.58 6.48 4.29
N ALA A 41 3.33 5.80 5.16
CA ALA A 41 3.99 6.44 6.31
C ALA A 41 4.93 7.57 5.87
N ALA A 42 5.72 7.35 4.82
CA ALA A 42 6.62 8.37 4.26
C ALA A 42 5.88 9.62 3.76
N VAL A 43 4.65 9.46 3.23
CA VAL A 43 3.79 10.59 2.82
C VAL A 43 3.25 11.36 4.03
N LEU A 44 2.97 10.69 5.15
CA LEU A 44 2.38 11.31 6.33
C LEU A 44 3.42 11.95 7.26
N GLU A 45 4.68 11.55 7.15
CA GLU A 45 5.79 12.12 7.93
C GLU A 45 6.29 13.46 7.36
N PRO A 46 6.90 14.31 8.21
CA PRO A 46 7.52 15.56 7.74
C PRO A 46 8.47 15.30 6.57
N PRO A 47 8.28 15.97 5.41
CA PRO A 47 9.10 15.72 4.24
C PRO A 47 10.58 16.00 4.51
N ASP A 48 11.40 15.03 4.13
CA ASP A 48 12.85 15.08 4.15
C ASP A 48 13.43 14.95 2.73
N GLU A 49 14.76 15.02 2.65
CA GLU A 49 15.46 14.90 1.38
C GLU A 49 15.23 13.53 0.71
N ARG A 50 15.13 12.47 1.52
CA ARG A 50 14.85 11.12 1.03
C ARG A 50 13.50 11.03 0.32
N LEU A 51 12.42 11.55 0.91
CA LEU A 51 11.12 11.55 0.26
C LEU A 51 11.16 12.32 -1.07
N ALA A 52 11.82 13.49 -1.07
CA ALA A 52 11.99 14.28 -2.29
C ALA A 52 12.73 13.47 -3.38
N GLU A 53 13.81 12.79 -3.03
CA GLU A 53 14.55 11.94 -3.98
C GLU A 53 13.72 10.77 -4.51
N LEU A 54 12.97 10.07 -3.65
CA LEU A 54 12.09 8.97 -4.07
C LEU A 54 11.00 9.42 -5.06
N LEU A 55 10.45 10.62 -4.87
CA LEU A 55 9.49 11.21 -5.79
C LEU A 55 10.15 11.63 -7.12
N ARG A 56 11.38 12.15 -7.06
CA ARG A 56 12.14 12.60 -8.24
C ARG A 56 12.64 11.44 -9.10
N SER A 57 13.05 10.34 -8.46
CA SER A 57 13.50 9.12 -9.13
C SER A 57 12.35 8.30 -9.70
N GLY A 58 11.14 8.44 -9.15
CA GLY A 58 9.99 7.58 -9.45
C GLY A 58 10.01 6.26 -8.69
N GLU A 59 10.90 6.12 -7.70
CA GLU A 59 10.98 4.92 -6.86
C GLU A 59 9.73 4.77 -5.99
N LEU A 60 9.11 5.87 -5.55
CA LEU A 60 7.86 5.80 -4.80
C LEU A 60 6.70 5.26 -5.65
N SER A 61 6.58 5.69 -6.91
CA SER A 61 5.54 5.15 -7.82
C SER A 61 5.80 3.67 -8.14
N THR A 62 7.06 3.27 -8.28
CA THR A 62 7.46 1.87 -8.40
C THR A 62 7.05 1.05 -7.18
N THR A 63 7.28 1.57 -5.97
CA THR A 63 6.91 0.90 -4.71
C THR A 63 5.41 0.58 -4.66
N TRP A 64 4.55 1.54 -4.99
CA TRP A 64 3.10 1.30 -5.03
C TRP A 64 2.67 0.37 -6.16
N ARG A 65 3.33 0.40 -7.33
CA ARG A 65 3.05 -0.59 -8.39
C ARG A 65 3.33 -2.01 -7.92
N LEU A 66 4.47 -2.23 -7.27
CA LEU A 66 4.80 -3.51 -6.67
C LEU A 66 3.76 -3.89 -5.61
N GLY A 67 3.46 -2.94 -4.73
CA GLY A 67 2.46 -3.03 -3.68
C GLY A 67 1.03 -3.36 -4.14
N ALA A 68 0.68 -3.02 -5.39
CA ALA A 68 -0.63 -3.28 -5.98
C ALA A 68 -0.68 -4.58 -6.82
N ARG A 69 0.43 -5.28 -7.06
CA ARG A 69 0.46 -6.47 -7.94
C ARG A 69 -0.48 -7.59 -7.50
N TRP A 70 -0.63 -7.77 -6.19
CA TRP A 70 -1.49 -8.81 -5.63
C TRP A 70 -2.99 -8.56 -5.83
N LEU A 71 -3.36 -7.35 -6.28
CA LEU A 71 -4.75 -6.93 -6.47
C LEU A 71 -5.36 -7.40 -7.80
N GLY A 72 -4.54 -7.85 -8.75
CA GLY A 72 -5.03 -8.23 -10.08
C GLY A 72 -5.71 -7.04 -10.78
N GLU A 73 -7.00 -7.19 -11.11
CA GLU A 73 -7.80 -6.17 -11.80
C GLU A 73 -7.97 -4.88 -10.97
N ASP A 74 -8.03 -4.99 -9.64
CA ASP A 74 -8.18 -3.82 -8.75
C ASP A 74 -6.93 -2.92 -8.73
N ALA A 75 -5.81 -3.34 -9.33
CA ALA A 75 -4.64 -2.49 -9.52
C ALA A 75 -4.95 -1.25 -10.39
N GLU A 76 -6.00 -1.29 -11.21
CA GLU A 76 -6.46 -0.16 -12.02
C GLU A 76 -6.79 1.09 -11.20
N LEU A 77 -7.17 0.92 -9.92
CA LEU A 77 -7.42 2.01 -8.99
C LEU A 77 -6.21 2.95 -8.87
N PHE A 78 -4.98 2.46 -9.04
CA PHE A 78 -3.76 3.25 -8.87
C PHE A 78 -3.26 3.88 -10.17
N THR A 79 -3.66 3.36 -11.34
CA THR A 79 -2.98 3.60 -12.62
C THR A 79 -2.84 5.08 -12.97
N SER A 80 -3.94 5.83 -12.95
CA SER A 80 -3.96 7.26 -13.34
C SER A 80 -3.09 8.12 -12.40
N ASP A 81 -3.18 7.86 -11.10
CA ASP A 81 -2.42 8.58 -10.09
C ASP A 81 -0.91 8.27 -10.19
N LEU A 82 -0.54 7.00 -10.38
CA LEU A 82 0.87 6.62 -10.57
C LEU A 82 1.46 7.20 -11.86
N MET A 83 0.69 7.30 -12.95
CA MET A 83 1.13 8.01 -14.16
C MET A 83 1.36 9.50 -13.89
N SER A 84 0.52 10.13 -13.06
CA SER A 84 0.71 11.52 -12.64
C SER A 84 1.99 11.71 -11.82
N LEU A 85 2.36 10.75 -10.97
CA LEU A 85 3.63 10.77 -10.24
C LEU A 85 4.83 10.63 -11.19
N ASP A 86 4.76 9.82 -12.24
CA ASP A 86 5.85 9.71 -13.21
C ASP A 86 6.03 11.01 -14.03
N VAL A 87 4.95 11.74 -14.30
CA VAL A 87 5.02 13.09 -14.89
C VAL A 87 5.72 14.05 -13.93
N TYR A 88 5.39 14.01 -12.63
CA TYR A 88 6.08 14.79 -11.62
C TYR A 88 7.58 14.45 -11.57
N ALA A 89 7.94 13.16 -11.50
CA ALA A 89 9.32 12.68 -11.45
C ALA A 89 10.14 13.25 -12.63
N ARG A 90 9.62 13.18 -13.86
CA ARG A 90 10.28 13.75 -15.04
C ARG A 90 10.41 15.28 -14.97
N GLY A 91 9.37 15.98 -14.52
CA GLY A 91 9.36 17.44 -14.41
C GLY A 91 10.27 17.97 -13.28
N SER A 92 10.43 17.19 -12.22
CA SER A 92 11.27 17.54 -11.06
C SER A 92 12.75 17.72 -11.41
N ARG A 93 13.25 17.02 -12.45
CA ARG A 93 14.64 17.10 -12.94
C ARG A 93 15.09 18.51 -13.32
N ARG A 94 14.15 19.43 -13.57
CA ARG A 94 14.42 20.84 -13.92
C ARG A 94 14.52 21.76 -12.70
N ARG A 95 14.32 21.23 -11.49
CA ARG A 95 14.34 21.95 -10.21
C ARG A 95 15.38 21.33 -9.29
N SER A 96 15.87 22.12 -8.33
CA SER A 96 16.72 21.59 -7.27
C SER A 96 15.90 20.72 -6.30
N VAL A 97 16.57 19.80 -5.60
CA VAL A 97 15.94 19.01 -4.52
C VAL A 97 15.44 19.92 -3.40
N ALA A 98 16.20 20.99 -3.08
CA ALA A 98 15.82 21.97 -2.07
C ALA A 98 14.51 22.69 -2.40
N ASP A 99 14.29 23.09 -3.67
CA ASP A 99 13.04 23.73 -4.10
C ASP A 99 11.85 22.78 -3.99
N ASP A 100 12.04 21.50 -4.36
CA ASP A 100 10.99 20.49 -4.20
C ASP A 100 10.66 20.26 -2.74
N LEU A 101 11.69 20.12 -1.89
CA LEU A 101 11.54 19.90 -0.47
C LEU A 101 10.83 21.08 0.23
N ALA A 102 11.17 22.32 -0.13
CA ALA A 102 10.51 23.51 0.40
C ALA A 102 9.00 23.52 0.08
N ARG A 103 8.64 23.17 -1.16
CA ARG A 103 7.23 23.06 -1.59
C ARG A 103 6.51 21.92 -0.89
N LEU A 104 7.16 20.77 -0.73
CA LEU A 104 6.58 19.62 -0.04
C LEU A 104 6.29 19.95 1.43
N ARG A 105 7.23 20.60 2.12
CA ARG A 105 7.09 20.99 3.53
C ARG A 105 5.98 22.02 3.77
N ALA A 106 5.80 22.97 2.86
CA ALA A 106 4.76 23.99 3.00
C ALA A 106 3.36 23.37 3.07
N ASP A 107 2.99 22.55 2.07
CA ASP A 107 1.69 21.87 2.04
C ASP A 107 1.54 20.85 3.20
N HIS A 108 2.61 20.13 3.55
CA HIS A 108 2.56 19.12 4.62
C HIS A 108 2.29 19.75 6.00
N ALA A 109 2.99 20.82 6.35
CA ALA A 109 2.83 21.50 7.63
C ALA A 109 1.39 22.01 7.83
N GLU A 110 0.77 22.51 6.75
CA GLU A 110 -0.60 23.02 6.76
C GLU A 110 -1.64 21.90 6.83
N LEU A 111 -1.49 20.84 6.03
CA LEU A 111 -2.57 19.87 5.79
C LEU A 111 -2.45 18.60 6.63
N VAL A 112 -1.22 18.23 7.03
CA VAL A 112 -0.91 16.97 7.70
C VAL A 112 -0.45 17.17 9.15
N GLY A 113 0.14 18.31 9.48
CA GLY A 113 0.81 18.55 10.77
C GLY A 113 0.02 18.10 12.02
N ALA A 114 -1.28 18.40 12.08
CA ALA A 114 -2.14 18.02 13.22
C ALA A 114 -2.45 16.50 13.30
N GLY A 115 -2.36 15.79 12.16
CA GLY A 115 -2.63 14.35 12.05
C GLY A 115 -1.39 13.47 11.97
N ALA A 116 -0.18 14.05 12.03
CA ALA A 116 1.07 13.34 11.77
C ALA A 116 1.32 12.13 12.70
N ALA A 117 0.73 12.12 13.89
CA ALA A 117 0.81 11.00 14.83
C ALA A 117 0.28 9.67 14.23
N VAL A 118 -0.65 9.73 13.27
CA VAL A 118 -1.19 8.53 12.62
C VAL A 118 -0.13 7.74 11.85
N ALA A 119 0.99 8.38 11.45
CA ALA A 119 2.11 7.70 10.80
C ALA A 119 2.67 6.55 11.66
N GLY A 120 2.63 6.68 12.99
CA GLY A 120 3.03 5.60 13.90
C GLY A 120 2.16 4.35 13.77
N HIS A 121 0.84 4.52 13.63
CA HIS A 121 -0.09 3.41 13.41
C HIS A 121 0.10 2.80 12.01
N VAL A 122 0.35 3.62 11.00
CA VAL A 122 0.65 3.13 9.64
C VAL A 122 1.91 2.26 9.64
N ARG A 123 2.99 2.69 10.31
CA ARG A 123 4.21 1.89 10.47
C ARG A 123 3.95 0.58 11.21
N ALA A 124 3.08 0.60 12.21
CA ALA A 124 2.71 -0.61 12.94
C ALA A 124 1.95 -1.61 12.04
N VAL A 125 1.08 -1.15 11.14
CA VAL A 125 0.46 -2.03 10.13
C VAL A 125 1.51 -2.61 9.18
N ALA A 126 2.44 -1.80 8.69
CA ALA A 126 3.53 -2.27 7.83
C ALA A 126 4.37 -3.37 8.52
N GLU A 127 4.64 -3.20 9.81
CA GLU A 127 5.36 -4.19 10.61
C GLU A 127 4.59 -5.48 10.80
N LEU A 128 3.28 -5.41 11.06
CA LEU A 128 2.43 -6.60 11.12
C LEU A 128 2.43 -7.36 9.78
N CYS A 129 2.39 -6.65 8.64
CA CYS A 129 2.48 -7.25 7.31
C CYS A 129 3.82 -7.97 7.08
N ARG A 130 4.94 -7.39 7.55
CA ARG A 130 6.26 -8.06 7.49
C ARG A 130 6.29 -9.33 8.32
N ARG A 131 5.77 -9.26 9.55
CA ARG A 131 5.67 -10.43 10.44
C ARG A 131 4.76 -11.51 9.86
N GLU A 132 3.65 -11.12 9.23
CA GLU A 132 2.77 -12.04 8.50
C GLU A 132 3.57 -12.74 7.39
N ALA A 133 4.27 -11.97 6.56
CA ALA A 133 5.06 -12.52 5.47
C ALA A 133 6.09 -13.55 5.95
N ASP A 134 6.75 -13.26 7.07
CA ASP A 134 7.74 -14.16 7.68
C ASP A 134 7.08 -15.44 8.20
N ALA A 135 5.94 -15.33 8.90
CA ALA A 135 5.18 -16.49 9.38
C ALA A 135 4.75 -17.42 8.23
N TRP A 136 4.21 -16.87 7.14
CA TRP A 136 3.85 -17.66 5.96
C TRP A 136 5.05 -18.35 5.31
N SER A 137 6.20 -17.65 5.22
CA SER A 137 7.42 -18.22 4.65
C SER A 137 8.02 -19.33 5.52
N ALA A 138 7.85 -19.25 6.84
CA ALA A 138 8.26 -20.28 7.80
C ALA A 138 7.27 -21.45 7.88
N GLY A 139 6.11 -21.37 7.22
CA GLY A 139 5.06 -22.39 7.27
C GLY A 139 4.11 -22.29 8.47
N ASP A 140 4.21 -21.22 9.26
CA ASP A 140 3.28 -20.95 10.36
C ASP A 140 2.00 -20.28 9.84
N MET A 141 1.08 -21.11 9.34
CA MET A 141 -0.20 -20.64 8.80
C MET A 141 -1.14 -20.08 9.86
N ALA A 142 -1.06 -20.57 11.10
CA ALA A 142 -1.91 -20.09 12.19
C ALA A 142 -1.47 -18.69 12.61
N GLY A 143 -0.17 -18.50 12.87
CA GLY A 143 0.39 -17.19 13.20
C GLY A 143 0.19 -16.16 12.08
N GLY A 144 0.36 -16.57 10.81
CA GLY A 144 0.08 -15.69 9.66
C GLY A 144 -1.36 -15.16 9.64
N LYS A 145 -2.36 -16.03 9.90
CA LYS A 145 -3.78 -15.63 9.96
C LYS A 145 -4.09 -14.73 11.15
N GLU A 146 -3.51 -15.01 12.31
CA GLU A 146 -3.67 -14.17 13.51
C GLU A 146 -3.10 -12.76 13.28
N LEU A 147 -1.92 -12.67 12.65
CA LEU A 147 -1.30 -11.40 12.27
C LEU A 147 -2.18 -10.63 11.28
N ARG A 148 -2.72 -11.30 10.25
CA ARG A 148 -3.65 -10.68 9.29
C ARG A 148 -4.91 -10.12 9.97
N ALA A 149 -5.45 -10.84 10.96
CA ALA A 149 -6.59 -10.35 11.74
C ALA A 149 -6.20 -9.13 12.60
N ALA A 150 -5.01 -9.13 13.21
CA ALA A 150 -4.51 -8.01 13.99
C ALA A 150 -4.26 -6.76 13.15
N GLU A 151 -3.74 -6.91 11.93
CA GLU A 151 -3.64 -5.80 10.97
C GLU A 151 -5.00 -5.18 10.70
N ARG A 152 -6.00 -6.03 10.43
CA ARG A 152 -7.35 -5.59 10.10
C ARG A 152 -7.96 -4.80 11.23
N ALA A 153 -7.86 -5.30 12.46
CA ALA A 153 -8.31 -4.60 13.65
C ALA A 153 -7.62 -3.24 13.81
N LEU A 154 -6.29 -3.19 13.63
CA LEU A 154 -5.53 -1.94 13.72
C LEU A 154 -5.96 -0.92 12.66
N ILE A 155 -6.19 -1.36 11.42
CA ILE A 155 -6.69 -0.51 10.33
C ILE A 155 -8.07 0.05 10.69
N GLU A 156 -9.00 -0.80 11.12
CA GLU A 156 -10.38 -0.40 11.44
C GLU A 156 -10.46 0.54 12.64
N GLU A 157 -9.71 0.26 13.70
CA GLU A 157 -9.79 1.03 14.94
C GLU A 157 -9.03 2.37 14.84
N GLN A 158 -7.83 2.35 14.24
CA GLN A 158 -6.90 3.48 14.32
C GLN A 158 -6.75 4.27 13.02
N LEU A 159 -6.91 3.63 11.85
CA LEU A 159 -6.67 4.30 10.57
C LEU A 159 -7.96 4.79 9.92
N VAL A 160 -9.01 3.98 9.90
CA VAL A 160 -10.30 4.32 9.25
C VAL A 160 -10.94 5.59 9.82
N THR A 161 -10.71 5.90 11.09
CA THR A 161 -11.29 7.06 11.77
C THR A 161 -10.60 8.38 11.43
N VAL A 162 -9.36 8.36 10.93
CA VAL A 162 -8.53 9.56 10.75
C VAL A 162 -7.98 9.70 9.33
N LEU A 163 -7.51 8.58 8.75
CA LEU A 163 -6.79 8.59 7.49
C LEU A 163 -7.63 9.05 6.28
N PRO A 164 -8.93 8.74 6.16
CA PRO A 164 -9.75 9.27 5.07
C PRO A 164 -9.81 10.81 5.03
N ASP A 165 -10.02 11.45 6.18
CA ASP A 165 -10.06 12.92 6.28
C ASP A 165 -8.69 13.52 5.95
N LEU A 166 -7.62 12.97 6.52
CA LEU A 166 -6.25 13.43 6.28
C LEU A 166 -5.85 13.33 4.81
N ALA A 167 -6.10 12.18 4.19
CA ALA A 167 -5.79 11.93 2.78
C ALA A 167 -6.71 12.74 1.85
N GLY A 168 -7.96 12.98 2.25
CA GLY A 168 -8.89 13.89 1.60
C GLY A 168 -8.40 15.32 1.57
N ARG A 169 -7.92 15.86 2.70
CA ARG A 169 -7.29 17.19 2.78
C ARG A 169 -6.10 17.30 1.83
N LEU A 170 -5.24 16.29 1.77
CA LEU A 170 -4.15 16.25 0.79
C LEU A 170 -4.67 16.24 -0.65
N ALA A 171 -5.64 15.38 -0.96
CA ALA A 171 -6.18 15.17 -2.30
C ALA A 171 -6.88 16.42 -2.89
N THR A 172 -7.43 17.28 -2.01
CA THR A 172 -8.29 18.41 -2.39
C THR A 172 -7.67 19.77 -2.07
N GLY A 173 -7.00 19.90 -0.93
CA GLY A 173 -6.50 21.17 -0.39
C GLY A 173 -5.06 21.50 -0.74
N ALA A 174 -4.25 20.53 -1.20
CA ALA A 174 -2.84 20.80 -1.47
C ALA A 174 -2.59 21.65 -2.72
N SER A 175 -1.73 22.65 -2.57
CA SER A 175 -1.33 23.53 -3.67
C SER A 175 -0.54 22.76 -4.73
N ALA A 176 0.40 21.93 -4.30
CA ALA A 176 1.20 21.11 -5.19
C ALA A 176 0.38 19.91 -5.69
N LYS A 177 0.33 19.73 -7.02
CA LYS A 177 -0.34 18.59 -7.66
C LYS A 177 0.16 17.24 -7.13
N VAL A 178 1.45 17.13 -6.79
CA VAL A 178 2.02 15.89 -6.24
C VAL A 178 1.33 15.46 -4.96
N TRP A 179 1.08 16.37 -4.01
CA TRP A 179 0.36 16.06 -2.78
C TRP A 179 -1.08 15.64 -3.02
N ARG A 180 -1.76 16.28 -3.99
CA ARG A 180 -3.10 15.87 -4.39
C ARG A 180 -3.13 14.44 -4.93
N THR A 181 -2.14 14.07 -5.73
CA THR A 181 -1.97 12.70 -6.22
C THR A 181 -1.62 11.73 -5.09
N LEU A 182 -0.71 12.09 -4.19
CA LEU A 182 -0.34 11.26 -3.04
C LEU A 182 -1.55 10.99 -2.13
N GLY A 183 -2.38 12.01 -1.85
CA GLY A 183 -3.62 11.84 -1.08
C GLY A 183 -4.58 10.84 -1.71
N ARG A 184 -4.75 10.85 -3.04
CA ARG A 184 -5.59 9.87 -3.76
C ARG A 184 -5.02 8.46 -3.68
N VAL A 185 -3.70 8.30 -3.79
CA VAL A 185 -3.04 6.99 -3.63
C VAL A 185 -3.21 6.46 -2.21
N VAL A 186 -3.08 7.31 -1.18
CA VAL A 186 -3.32 6.91 0.21
C VAL A 186 -4.76 6.44 0.41
N LEU A 187 -5.75 7.16 -0.16
CA LEU A 187 -7.15 6.72 -0.15
C LEU A 187 -7.32 5.37 -0.86
N ALA A 188 -6.66 5.16 -2.01
CA ALA A 188 -6.72 3.89 -2.73
C ALA A 188 -6.16 2.71 -1.91
N VAL A 189 -5.00 2.90 -1.26
CA VAL A 189 -4.41 1.87 -0.36
C VAL A 189 -5.38 1.54 0.77
N LEU A 190 -5.94 2.56 1.43
CA LEU A 190 -6.89 2.34 2.51
C LEU A 190 -8.16 1.66 2.01
N SER A 191 -8.65 2.02 0.82
CA SER A 191 -9.85 1.40 0.24
C SER A 191 -9.67 -0.10 0.03
N VAL A 192 -8.54 -0.48 -0.54
CA VAL A 192 -8.17 -1.88 -0.78
C VAL A 192 -8.06 -2.65 0.53
N GLU A 193 -7.34 -2.11 1.51
CA GLU A 193 -7.08 -2.83 2.77
C GLU A 193 -8.30 -2.88 3.70
N SER A 194 -9.19 -1.89 3.59
CA SER A 194 -10.45 -1.83 4.35
C SER A 194 -11.64 -2.49 3.63
N GLY A 195 -11.57 -2.70 2.32
CA GLY A 195 -12.71 -3.11 1.50
C GLY A 195 -13.81 -2.03 1.36
N ARG A 196 -13.53 -0.77 1.71
CA ARG A 196 -14.46 0.36 1.61
C ARG A 196 -14.00 1.34 0.55
N ASP A 197 -14.90 1.93 -0.23
CA ASP A 197 -14.51 2.88 -1.29
C ASP A 197 -14.33 4.31 -0.76
N TYR A 198 -13.22 4.56 -0.08
CA TYR A 198 -12.90 5.89 0.46
C TYR A 198 -12.63 6.94 -0.60
N ARG A 199 -12.24 6.54 -1.82
CA ARG A 199 -12.05 7.51 -2.91
C ARG A 199 -13.39 8.14 -3.27
N ARG A 200 -14.42 7.32 -3.46
CA ARG A 200 -15.77 7.81 -3.73
C ARG A 200 -16.37 8.54 -2.54
N GLU A 201 -16.22 8.00 -1.32
CA GLU A 201 -16.77 8.62 -0.10
C GLU A 201 -16.17 10.01 0.15
N VAL A 202 -14.86 10.19 -0.04
CA VAL A 202 -14.14 11.43 0.30
C VAL A 202 -14.08 12.42 -0.86
N LEU A 203 -13.90 11.96 -2.10
CA LEU A 203 -13.69 12.83 -3.26
C LEU A 203 -14.98 13.13 -4.04
N GLY A 204 -16.08 12.43 -3.73
CA GLY A 204 -17.32 12.49 -4.50
C GLY A 204 -17.28 11.58 -5.73
N GLY A 205 -18.46 11.21 -6.23
CA GLY A 205 -18.64 10.21 -7.29
C GLY A 205 -18.32 10.64 -8.73
N ASP A 206 -17.89 11.89 -8.96
CA ASP A 206 -17.78 12.46 -10.30
C ASP A 206 -16.36 12.96 -10.57
N GLY A 207 -15.41 12.03 -10.64
CA GLY A 207 -13.98 12.29 -10.80
C GLY A 207 -13.38 11.82 -12.12
N ASP A 208 -14.11 11.98 -13.24
CA ASP A 208 -13.56 11.97 -14.61
C ASP A 208 -13.99 13.23 -15.36
#